data_AF-A0A3M1RYB1-F1
#
_entry.id   AF-A0A3M1RYB1-F1
#
_cell.length_a   1.000
_cell.length_b   1.000
_cell.length_c   1.000
_cell.angle_alpha   90.00
_cell.angle_beta   90.00
_cell.angle_gamma   90.00
#
_symmetry.space_group_name_H-M   'P 1'
#
loop_
_entity.id
_entity.type
_entity.pdbx_description
1 polymer ?
#
loop_
_entity_poly.entity_id
_entity_poly.type
_entity_poly.pdbx_seq_one_letter_code
_entity_poly.pdbx_strand_id
1 'polypeptide(L)'
;EEQQRHKGQFTYTKGGGNASVAMAAAGVVCLQEFGQYDDWRIAKNMQVIEQAIRNKAKPDEAARSKRMPFDPYTTYYVAQALYQVGGEYWQRNYPLLRDSIVASQIRNPDSPAEHGMWRASGHVGGKPGDLYATSVACFVLAIPNRYLPILQEGRIGSLERQFGSPDSANARHDLLFP
;
A
#
# COMPACT_ATOMS: atom_id res chain seq x y z
N GLU A 1 3.50 -8.61 -26.03
CA GLU A 1 2.07 -8.99 -26.23
C GLU A 1 1.68 -10.28 -25.51
N GLU A 2 2.51 -11.33 -25.50
CA GLU A 2 2.18 -12.62 -24.85
C GLU A 2 1.95 -12.51 -23.32
N GLN A 3 2.78 -11.75 -22.61
CA GLN A 3 2.65 -11.51 -21.16
C GLN A 3 1.39 -10.71 -20.76
N GLN A 4 0.78 -9.97 -21.70
CA GLN A 4 -0.47 -9.25 -21.47
C GLN A 4 -1.69 -10.18 -21.43
N ARG A 5 -1.58 -11.45 -21.83
CA ARG A 5 -2.70 -12.41 -21.70
C ARG A 5 -2.77 -13.04 -20.31
N HIS A 6 -1.72 -12.90 -19.51
CA HIS A 6 -1.67 -13.43 -18.15
C HIS A 6 -2.00 -12.34 -17.11
N LYS A 7 -2.14 -12.77 -15.84
CA LYS A 7 -2.51 -11.89 -14.72
C LYS A 7 -1.54 -10.72 -14.47
N GLY A 8 -0.39 -10.68 -15.15
CA GLY A 8 0.58 -9.59 -15.08
C GLY A 8 1.32 -9.50 -13.74
N GLN A 9 1.20 -10.54 -12.91
CA GLN A 9 1.82 -10.59 -11.59
C GLN A 9 3.29 -10.98 -11.69
N PHE A 10 4.11 -10.33 -10.88
CA PHE A 10 5.50 -10.70 -10.70
C PHE A 10 5.61 -12.01 -9.93
N THR A 11 6.49 -12.90 -10.35
CA THR A 11 6.78 -14.18 -9.68
C THR A 11 8.28 -14.41 -9.60
N TYR A 12 8.75 -15.07 -8.54
CA TYR A 12 10.18 -15.41 -8.40
C TYR A 12 10.66 -16.47 -9.41
N THR A 13 9.77 -17.28 -9.97
CA THR A 13 10.11 -18.29 -10.98
C THR A 13 9.54 -17.93 -12.35
N LYS A 14 10.31 -18.21 -13.42
CA LYS A 14 9.82 -18.16 -14.81
C LYS A 14 8.74 -19.24 -14.98
N GLY A 15 7.54 -18.85 -15.44
CA GLY A 15 6.39 -19.75 -15.62
C GLY A 15 5.22 -19.52 -14.67
N GLY A 16 5.26 -18.50 -13.81
CA GLY A 16 4.13 -18.15 -12.96
C GLY A 16 3.94 -19.07 -11.77
N GLY A 17 5.00 -19.25 -10.95
CA GLY A 17 4.93 -19.93 -9.65
C GLY A 17 3.93 -19.27 -8.69
N ASN A 18 4.07 -19.47 -7.37
CA ASN A 18 3.12 -18.95 -6.38
C ASN A 18 3.09 -17.41 -6.32
N ALA A 19 2.36 -16.78 -7.25
CA ALA A 19 2.10 -15.37 -7.29
C ALA A 19 1.37 -14.96 -6.00
N SER A 20 1.95 -14.03 -5.26
CA SER A 20 1.39 -13.55 -4.00
C SER A 20 0.91 -12.10 -4.14
N VAL A 21 0.01 -11.70 -3.24
CA VAL A 21 -0.42 -10.30 -3.12
C VAL A 21 0.78 -9.39 -2.85
N ALA A 22 1.74 -9.86 -2.04
CA ALA A 22 2.98 -9.12 -1.77
C ALA A 22 3.80 -8.89 -3.04
N MET A 23 3.96 -9.89 -3.90
CA MET A 23 4.69 -9.72 -5.17
C MET A 23 3.97 -8.77 -6.13
N ALA A 24 2.64 -8.83 -6.18
CA ALA A 24 1.85 -7.90 -6.98
C ALA A 24 2.05 -6.44 -6.49
N ALA A 25 1.95 -6.22 -5.19
CA ALA A 25 2.14 -4.90 -4.58
C ALA A 25 3.58 -4.39 -4.70
N ALA A 26 4.58 -5.22 -4.42
CA ALA A 26 5.99 -4.87 -4.58
C ALA A 26 6.32 -4.52 -6.04
N GLY A 27 5.74 -5.23 -7.01
CA GLY A 27 5.89 -4.93 -8.43
C GLY A 27 5.33 -3.57 -8.82
N VAL A 28 4.17 -3.19 -8.29
CA VAL A 28 3.61 -1.84 -8.47
C VAL A 28 4.54 -0.79 -7.89
N VAL A 29 5.01 -0.99 -6.66
CA VAL A 29 5.93 -0.05 -6.00
C VAL A 29 7.20 0.12 -6.82
N CYS A 30 7.83 -0.97 -7.27
CA CYS A 30 9.02 -0.87 -8.11
C CYS A 30 8.77 -0.07 -9.39
N LEU A 31 7.66 -0.31 -10.10
CA LEU A 31 7.35 0.43 -11.34
C LEU A 31 7.14 1.92 -11.06
N GLN A 32 6.46 2.27 -9.98
CA GLN A 32 6.24 3.64 -9.53
C GLN A 32 7.56 4.35 -9.19
N GLU A 33 8.43 3.69 -8.42
CA GLU A 33 9.76 4.24 -8.04
C GLU A 33 10.71 4.42 -9.24
N PHE A 34 10.56 3.61 -10.30
CA PHE A 34 11.31 3.76 -11.56
C PHE A 34 10.63 4.70 -12.57
N GLY A 35 9.61 5.45 -12.17
CA GLY A 35 8.91 6.43 -13.02
C GLY A 35 8.08 5.81 -14.14
N GLN A 36 7.76 4.50 -14.07
CA GLN A 36 6.98 3.78 -15.08
C GLN A 36 5.48 3.86 -14.79
N TYR A 37 4.96 5.07 -14.61
CA TYR A 37 3.62 5.33 -14.08
C TYR A 37 2.47 4.76 -14.93
N ASP A 38 2.64 4.72 -16.26
CA ASP A 38 1.64 4.26 -17.22
C ASP A 38 1.79 2.78 -17.62
N ASP A 39 2.66 2.03 -16.93
CA ASP A 39 2.89 0.63 -17.28
C ASP A 39 1.62 -0.21 -17.04
N TRP A 40 1.16 -0.91 -18.07
CA TRP A 40 -0.06 -1.74 -18.04
C TRP A 40 -0.07 -2.78 -16.93
N ARG A 41 1.11 -3.19 -16.41
CA ARG A 41 1.23 -4.13 -15.29
C ARG A 41 0.71 -3.52 -14.00
N ILE A 42 0.76 -2.21 -13.82
CA ILE A 42 0.26 -1.52 -12.62
C ILE A 42 -1.23 -1.81 -12.48
N ALA A 43 -2.03 -1.48 -13.50
CA ALA A 43 -3.49 -1.67 -13.46
C ALA A 43 -3.89 -3.12 -13.13
N LYS A 44 -3.18 -4.11 -13.69
CA LYS A 44 -3.46 -5.53 -13.41
C LYS A 44 -3.08 -5.96 -12.01
N ASN A 45 -1.92 -5.52 -11.50
CA ASN A 45 -1.53 -5.84 -10.14
C ASN A 45 -2.44 -5.14 -9.12
N MET A 46 -2.90 -3.93 -9.43
CA MET A 46 -3.90 -3.24 -8.62
C MET A 46 -5.21 -4.01 -8.53
N GLN A 47 -5.71 -4.61 -9.61
CA GLN A 47 -6.90 -5.48 -9.55
C GLN A 47 -6.73 -6.65 -8.56
N VAL A 48 -5.55 -7.27 -8.51
CA VAL A 48 -5.23 -8.33 -7.54
C VAL A 48 -5.24 -7.80 -6.11
N ILE A 49 -4.59 -6.65 -5.89
CA ILE A 49 -4.47 -6.02 -4.58
C ILE A 49 -5.86 -5.64 -4.05
N GLU A 50 -6.67 -4.97 -4.87
CA GLU A 50 -8.03 -4.60 -4.52
C GLU A 50 -8.90 -5.81 -4.18
N GLN A 51 -8.81 -6.88 -4.97
CA GLN A 51 -9.58 -8.10 -4.68
C GLN A 51 -9.14 -8.72 -3.35
N ALA A 52 -7.85 -8.71 -3.06
CA ALA A 52 -7.33 -9.21 -1.79
C ALA A 52 -7.79 -8.36 -0.60
N ILE A 53 -7.82 -7.03 -0.75
CA ILE A 53 -8.33 -6.10 0.27
C ILE A 53 -9.82 -6.37 0.51
N ARG A 54 -10.66 -6.42 -0.54
CA ARG A 54 -12.09 -6.72 -0.39
C ARG A 54 -12.36 -8.04 0.32
N ASN A 55 -11.52 -9.05 0.07
CA ASN A 55 -11.70 -10.36 0.67
C ASN A 55 -11.26 -10.43 2.15
N LYS A 56 -10.22 -9.67 2.53
CA LYS A 56 -9.54 -9.83 3.83
C LYS A 56 -9.69 -8.64 4.79
N ALA A 57 -9.86 -7.42 4.28
CA ALA A 57 -9.98 -6.21 5.08
C ALA A 57 -11.42 -6.04 5.58
N LYS A 58 -11.77 -6.85 6.57
CA LYS A 58 -13.07 -6.85 7.24
C LYS A 58 -12.90 -6.45 8.71
N PRO A 59 -13.29 -5.23 9.12
CA PRO A 59 -13.06 -4.73 10.47
C PRO A 59 -13.62 -5.64 11.57
N ASP A 60 -14.80 -6.22 11.39
CA ASP A 60 -15.41 -7.11 12.39
C ASP A 60 -14.61 -8.40 12.59
N GLU A 61 -14.10 -9.00 11.51
CA GLU A 61 -13.25 -10.20 11.57
C GLU A 61 -11.88 -9.86 12.19
N ALA A 62 -11.32 -8.70 11.84
CA ALA A 62 -10.07 -8.20 12.39
C ALA A 62 -10.19 -7.92 13.90
N ALA A 63 -11.31 -7.32 14.34
CA ALA A 63 -11.60 -7.05 15.75
C ALA A 63 -11.70 -8.32 16.60
N ARG A 64 -12.35 -9.38 16.06
CA ARG A 64 -12.49 -10.67 16.74
C ARG A 64 -11.18 -11.44 16.80
N SER A 65 -10.46 -11.51 15.68
CA SER A 65 -9.24 -12.32 15.56
C SER A 65 -7.99 -11.65 16.11
N LYS A 66 -8.02 -10.31 16.30
CA LYS A 66 -6.85 -9.48 16.63
C LYS A 66 -5.70 -9.68 15.63
N ARG A 67 -6.04 -9.82 14.36
CA ARG A 67 -5.10 -10.00 13.25
C ARG A 67 -5.36 -8.98 12.16
N MET A 68 -4.28 -8.42 11.61
CA MET A 68 -4.35 -7.58 10.42
C MET A 68 -4.80 -8.40 9.21
N PRO A 69 -5.33 -7.74 8.16
CA PRO A 69 -5.76 -8.41 6.92
C PRO A 69 -4.64 -9.19 6.21
N PHE A 70 -3.41 -8.73 6.34
CA PHE A 70 -2.23 -9.36 5.78
C PHE A 70 -1.12 -9.44 6.82
N ASP A 71 -0.10 -10.28 6.55
CA ASP A 71 1.13 -10.23 7.33
C ASP A 71 1.82 -8.85 7.20
N PRO A 72 2.72 -8.50 8.13
CA PRO A 72 3.34 -7.17 8.13
C PRO A 72 4.04 -6.81 6.82
N TYR A 73 4.72 -7.77 6.18
CA TYR A 73 5.43 -7.55 4.93
C TYR A 73 4.47 -7.25 3.79
N THR A 74 3.43 -8.06 3.63
CA THR A 74 2.39 -7.81 2.62
C THR A 74 1.65 -6.50 2.89
N THR A 75 1.33 -6.19 4.15
CA THR A 75 0.62 -4.96 4.54
C THR A 75 1.41 -3.72 4.13
N TYR A 76 2.72 -3.72 4.35
CA TYR A 76 3.62 -2.63 3.96
C TYR A 76 3.54 -2.33 2.46
N TYR A 77 3.76 -3.35 1.60
CA TYR A 77 3.74 -3.13 0.15
C TYR A 77 2.34 -2.80 -0.38
N VAL A 78 1.29 -3.41 0.15
CA VAL A 78 -0.09 -3.08 -0.25
C VAL A 78 -0.39 -1.62 0.02
N ALA A 79 -0.05 -1.11 1.21
CA ALA A 79 -0.27 0.29 1.54
C ALA A 79 0.55 1.26 0.68
N GLN A 80 1.81 0.92 0.39
CA GLN A 80 2.64 1.72 -0.51
C GLN A 80 2.10 1.75 -1.93
N ALA A 81 1.70 0.59 -2.48
CA ALA A 81 1.11 0.52 -3.82
C ALA A 81 -0.18 1.36 -3.92
N LEU A 82 -1.05 1.28 -2.91
CA LEU A 82 -2.25 2.13 -2.83
C LEU A 82 -1.88 3.61 -2.80
N TYR A 83 -0.88 3.99 -2.01
CA TYR A 83 -0.48 5.37 -1.85
C TYR A 83 0.11 5.96 -3.14
N GLN A 84 1.08 5.25 -3.74
CA GLN A 84 1.80 5.71 -4.92
C GLN A 84 0.90 5.78 -6.15
N VAL A 85 0.03 4.79 -6.35
CA VAL A 85 -0.96 4.83 -7.44
C VAL A 85 -2.03 5.89 -7.18
N GLY A 86 -2.42 6.09 -5.91
CA GLY A 86 -3.34 7.14 -5.52
C GLY A 86 -4.74 7.01 -6.13
N GLY A 87 -5.39 8.16 -6.36
CA GLY A 87 -6.67 8.25 -7.08
C GLY A 87 -7.79 7.39 -6.51
N GLU A 88 -8.61 6.81 -7.40
CA GLU A 88 -9.73 5.96 -7.02
C GLU A 88 -9.29 4.69 -6.27
N TYR A 89 -8.11 4.14 -6.61
CA TYR A 89 -7.57 2.98 -5.91
C TYR A 89 -7.36 3.28 -4.43
N TRP A 90 -6.74 4.41 -4.13
CA TRP A 90 -6.57 4.88 -2.75
C TRP A 90 -7.92 5.12 -2.08
N GLN A 91 -8.79 5.95 -2.66
CA GLN A 91 -10.05 6.36 -2.07
C GLN A 91 -10.96 5.17 -1.71
N ARG A 92 -11.00 4.15 -2.57
CA ARG A 92 -11.86 2.98 -2.37
C ARG A 92 -11.28 1.95 -1.40
N ASN A 93 -9.96 1.78 -1.38
CA ASN A 93 -9.35 0.63 -0.70
C ASN A 93 -8.61 0.99 0.60
N TYR A 94 -8.06 2.20 0.71
CA TYR A 94 -7.37 2.61 1.93
C TYR A 94 -8.28 2.64 3.17
N PRO A 95 -9.53 3.17 3.11
CA PRO A 95 -10.42 3.14 4.28
C PRO A 95 -10.69 1.72 4.79
N LEU A 96 -10.91 0.76 3.88
CA LEU A 96 -11.14 -0.65 4.25
C LEU A 96 -9.93 -1.25 4.97
N LEU A 97 -8.73 -1.01 4.42
CA LEU A 97 -7.47 -1.48 5.00
C LEU A 97 -7.23 -0.82 6.37
N ARG A 98 -7.34 0.51 6.44
CA ARG A 98 -7.18 1.32 7.66
C ARG A 98 -8.09 0.81 8.77
N ASP A 99 -9.39 0.69 8.50
CA ASP A 99 -10.37 0.35 9.52
C ASP A 99 -10.14 -1.06 10.07
N SER A 100 -9.69 -1.98 9.23
CA SER A 100 -9.31 -3.34 9.64
C SER A 100 -8.02 -3.37 10.46
N ILE A 101 -7.02 -2.55 10.10
CA ILE A 101 -5.79 -2.38 10.91
C ILE A 101 -6.18 -1.82 12.28
N VAL A 102 -6.92 -0.72 12.35
CA VAL A 102 -7.37 -0.13 13.63
C VAL A 102 -8.18 -1.13 14.47
N ALA A 103 -9.10 -1.87 13.84
CA ALA A 103 -9.92 -2.86 14.54
C ALA A 103 -9.09 -4.02 15.14
N SER A 104 -8.02 -4.43 14.45
CA SER A 104 -7.13 -5.50 14.92
C SER A 104 -6.19 -5.10 16.05
N GLN A 105 -6.08 -3.80 16.37
CA GLN A 105 -5.22 -3.32 17.46
C GLN A 105 -5.58 -3.98 18.78
N ILE A 106 -4.57 -4.38 19.55
CA ILE A 106 -4.77 -4.92 20.89
C ILE A 106 -5.12 -3.78 21.84
N ARG A 107 -6.29 -3.89 22.47
CA ARG A 107 -6.76 -2.96 23.50
C ARG A 107 -6.84 -3.70 24.83
N ASN A 108 -5.74 -3.67 25.56
CA ASN A 108 -5.61 -4.33 26.87
C ASN A 108 -4.97 -3.36 27.88
N PRO A 109 -5.73 -2.41 28.47
CA PRO A 109 -5.15 -1.38 29.34
C PRO A 109 -4.44 -1.96 30.57
N ASP A 110 -4.81 -3.17 31.00
CA ASP A 110 -4.19 -3.86 32.13
C ASP A 110 -2.82 -4.47 31.80
N SER A 111 -2.44 -4.51 30.52
CA SER A 111 -1.14 -5.00 30.05
C SER A 111 -0.47 -3.95 29.14
N PRO A 112 0.27 -2.98 29.70
CA PRO A 112 0.94 -1.93 28.92
C PRO A 112 1.90 -2.45 27.84
N ALA A 113 2.48 -3.63 28.06
CA ALA A 113 3.38 -4.26 27.09
C ALA A 113 2.64 -4.76 25.84
N GLU A 114 1.34 -5.02 25.94
CA GLU A 114 0.49 -5.46 24.82
C GLU A 114 -0.46 -4.38 24.32
N HIS A 115 -0.77 -3.39 25.14
CA HIS A 115 -1.70 -2.32 24.78
C HIS A 115 -1.19 -1.52 23.59
N GLY A 116 -2.03 -1.37 22.57
CA GLY A 116 -1.76 -0.56 21.38
C GLY A 116 -0.91 -1.25 20.31
N MET A 117 -0.43 -2.47 20.55
CA MET A 117 0.39 -3.20 19.59
C MET A 117 -0.45 -3.95 18.54
N TRP A 118 0.23 -4.43 17.50
CA TRP A 118 -0.28 -5.44 16.58
C TRP A 118 0.56 -6.70 16.66
N ARG A 119 -0.09 -7.86 16.67
CA ARG A 119 0.60 -9.15 16.62
C ARG A 119 0.99 -9.49 15.19
N ALA A 120 2.20 -10.01 15.01
CA ALA A 120 2.61 -10.54 13.73
C ALA A 120 1.87 -11.83 13.38
N SER A 121 1.66 -11.99 12.09
CA SER A 121 1.34 -13.26 11.46
C SER A 121 2.35 -13.53 10.35
N GLY A 122 2.74 -14.79 10.14
CA GLY A 122 3.65 -15.17 9.05
C GLY A 122 4.97 -15.77 9.53
N HIS A 123 6.04 -15.54 8.77
CA HIS A 123 7.33 -16.24 8.95
C HIS A 123 8.15 -15.75 10.15
N VAL A 124 7.94 -14.51 10.60
CA VAL A 124 8.63 -13.93 11.76
C VAL A 124 7.65 -13.88 12.92
N GLY A 125 7.92 -14.68 13.95
CA GLY A 125 7.08 -14.78 15.15
C GLY A 125 7.69 -14.12 16.38
N GLY A 126 6.90 -14.08 17.46
CA GLY A 126 7.31 -13.52 18.74
C GLY A 126 7.56 -12.02 18.71
N LYS A 127 8.30 -11.53 19.72
CA LYS A 127 8.53 -10.09 19.93
C LYS A 127 9.13 -9.36 18.70
N PRO A 128 10.11 -9.90 17.95
CA PRO A 128 10.60 -9.23 16.74
C PRO A 128 9.53 -9.09 15.66
N GLY A 129 8.69 -10.12 15.48
CA GLY A 129 7.56 -10.06 14.56
C GLY A 129 6.55 -8.99 14.99
N ASP A 130 6.19 -8.98 16.26
CA ASP A 130 5.23 -8.02 16.81
C ASP A 130 5.71 -6.57 16.72
N LEU A 131 7.01 -6.33 16.94
CA LEU A 131 7.64 -5.02 16.71
C LEU A 131 7.54 -4.61 15.24
N TYR A 132 7.80 -5.54 14.32
CA TYR A 132 7.66 -5.29 12.89
C TYR A 132 6.20 -5.00 12.50
N ALA A 133 5.25 -5.81 12.98
CA ALA A 133 3.82 -5.62 12.75
C ALA A 133 3.33 -4.26 13.24
N THR A 134 3.72 -3.89 14.47
CA THR A 134 3.36 -2.60 15.07
C THR A 134 3.97 -1.44 14.28
N SER A 135 5.23 -1.56 13.86
CA SER A 135 5.91 -0.52 13.06
C SER A 135 5.22 -0.31 11.72
N VAL A 136 4.85 -1.40 11.02
CA VAL A 136 4.11 -1.32 9.76
C VAL A 136 2.73 -0.74 9.96
N ALA A 137 1.98 -1.18 10.97
CA ALA A 137 0.65 -0.65 11.25
C ALA A 137 0.69 0.87 11.48
N CYS A 138 1.61 1.35 12.32
CA CYS A 138 1.83 2.77 12.56
C CYS A 138 2.19 3.51 11.27
N PHE A 139 3.10 2.97 10.46
CA PHE A 139 3.47 3.55 9.17
C PHE A 139 2.25 3.72 8.26
N VAL A 140 1.46 2.66 8.06
CA VAL A 140 0.29 2.68 7.18
C VAL A 140 -0.79 3.66 7.67
N LEU A 141 -1.02 3.73 8.98
CA LEU A 141 -1.96 4.68 9.58
C LEU A 141 -1.47 6.13 9.51
N ALA A 142 -0.16 6.34 9.41
CA ALA A 142 0.44 7.67 9.30
C ALA A 142 0.47 8.22 7.86
N ILE A 143 0.32 7.38 6.83
CA ILE A 143 0.38 7.78 5.41
C ILE A 143 -0.47 9.03 5.10
N PRO A 144 -1.75 9.12 5.51
CA PRO A 144 -2.59 10.28 5.18
C PRO A 144 -2.07 11.59 5.78
N ASN A 145 -1.32 11.52 6.88
CA ASN A 145 -0.84 12.71 7.57
C ASN A 145 0.43 13.31 6.92
N ARG A 146 0.95 12.70 5.84
CA ARG A 146 2.06 13.21 5.00
C ARG A 146 3.32 13.65 5.79
N TYR A 147 3.57 13.06 6.95
CA TYR A 147 4.71 13.43 7.81
C TYR A 147 6.07 12.94 7.30
N LEU A 148 6.10 12.08 6.27
CA LEU A 148 7.35 11.57 5.71
C LEU A 148 7.68 12.32 4.40
N PRO A 149 8.91 12.83 4.21
CA PRO A 149 9.33 13.50 2.98
C PRO A 149 9.12 12.69 1.69
N ILE A 150 9.16 11.35 1.76
CA ILE A 150 8.86 10.45 0.63
C ILE A 150 7.40 10.53 0.16
N LEU A 151 6.51 11.08 1.00
CA LEU A 151 5.10 11.29 0.71
C LEU A 151 4.83 12.71 0.19
N GLN A 152 5.84 13.57 0.14
CA GLN A 152 5.70 14.88 -0.48
C GLN A 152 5.77 14.69 -2.00
N GLU A 153 4.76 15.15 -2.71
CA GLU A 153 4.84 15.33 -4.17
C GLU A 153 5.94 16.36 -4.45
N GLY A 154 7.18 15.90 -4.55
CA GLY A 154 8.22 16.59 -5.29
C GLY A 154 7.85 16.54 -6.76
N ARG A 155 6.78 17.24 -7.17
CA ARG A 155 6.56 17.53 -8.58
C ARG A 155 7.79 18.35 -9.01
N ILE A 156 8.64 17.70 -9.80
CA ILE A 156 9.76 18.31 -10.54
C ILE A 156 9.25 19.48 -11.44
N GLY A 157 7.94 19.71 -11.52
CA GLY A 157 7.36 20.94 -12.06
C GLY A 157 7.83 22.24 -11.39
N SER A 158 8.33 22.23 -10.14
CA SER A 158 8.94 23.44 -9.55
C SER A 158 10.34 23.75 -10.11
N LEU A 159 11.07 22.74 -10.60
CA LEU A 159 12.35 22.91 -11.29
C LEU A 159 12.14 23.29 -12.76
N GLU A 160 11.12 22.73 -13.43
CA GLU A 160 10.73 23.16 -14.78
C GLU A 160 10.26 24.62 -14.81
N ARG A 161 9.56 25.10 -13.77
CA ARG A 161 9.16 26.51 -13.66
C ARG A 161 10.36 27.46 -13.45
N GLN A 162 11.48 26.94 -12.95
CA GLN A 162 12.68 27.72 -12.64
C GLN A 162 13.68 27.73 -13.82
N PHE A 163 13.57 26.79 -14.78
CA PHE A 163 14.49 26.65 -15.91
C PHE A 163 13.83 26.48 -17.29
N GLY A 164 12.50 26.43 -17.39
CA GLY A 164 11.75 26.27 -18.64
C GLY A 164 11.27 27.60 -19.21
N SER A 165 11.74 27.93 -20.42
CA SER A 165 11.28 29.09 -21.19
C SER A 165 9.75 29.08 -21.43
N PRO A 166 9.11 30.25 -21.54
CA PRO A 166 7.67 30.35 -21.63
C PRO A 166 7.23 30.08 -23.07
N ASP A 167 6.78 28.87 -23.38
CA ASP A 167 5.84 28.64 -24.48
C ASP A 167 5.19 27.25 -24.39
N SER A 168 3.98 27.23 -23.83
CA SER A 168 2.82 26.40 -24.20
C SER A 168 1.87 26.26 -23.02
N ALA A 169 1.05 27.30 -22.82
CA ALA A 169 -0.16 27.18 -22.04
C ALA A 169 -1.10 26.22 -22.77
N ASN A 170 -1.30 25.01 -22.24
CA ASN A 170 -2.56 24.31 -22.44
C ASN A 170 -3.00 23.65 -21.14
N ALA A 171 -4.22 24.00 -20.77
CA ALA A 171 -4.81 23.79 -19.47
C ALA A 171 -5.32 22.36 -19.26
N ARG A 172 -5.64 22.07 -17.98
CA ARG A 172 -6.50 21.00 -17.40
C ARG A 172 -5.69 19.84 -16.81
N HIS A 173 -5.84 19.41 -15.56
CA HIS A 173 -6.90 19.57 -14.56
C HIS A 173 -6.25 19.73 -13.16
N ASP A 174 -6.56 20.84 -12.48
CA ASP A 174 -6.49 20.90 -11.02
C ASP A 174 -7.75 20.25 -10.48
N LEU A 175 -7.60 19.18 -9.69
CA LEU A 175 -8.61 18.77 -8.74
C LEU A 175 -7.94 18.65 -7.38
N LEU A 176 -8.11 19.74 -6.61
CA LEU A 176 -8.12 19.74 -5.16
C LEU A 176 -8.99 18.59 -4.67
N PHE A 177 -8.49 17.83 -3.70
CA PHE A 177 -9.35 17.07 -2.80
C PHE A 177 -9.32 17.74 -1.41
N PRO A 178 -10.48 17.83 -0.72
CA PRO A 178 -10.59 18.35 0.64
C PRO A 178 -9.89 17.46 1.67
#